data_AF-A0A4Z2E574-F1
#
_entry.id   AF-A0A4Z2E574-F1
#
_cell.length_a   1.000
_cell.length_b   1.000
_cell.length_c   1.000
_cell.angle_alpha   90.00
_cell.angle_beta   90.00
_cell.angle_gamma   90.00
#
_symmetry.space_group_name_H-M   'P 1'
#
loop_
_entity.id
_entity.type
_entity.pdbx_description
1 polymer ?
#
loop_
_entity_poly.entity_id
_entity_poly.type
_entity_poly.pdbx_seq_one_letter_code
_entity_poly.pdbx_strand_id
1 'polypeptide(L)' 'MVSDDDTALHGEFSDDWSVNGKGILSLANGDSLEGLFSGEWTAGLKVVGTYIKPSVDEENKERNSLL' A
#
# COMPACT_ATOMS: atom_id res chain seq x y z
N MET A 1 -6.12 6.86 1.74
CA MET A 1 -6.34 7.25 3.15
C MET A 1 -5.00 7.18 3.87
N VAL A 2 -4.68 8.14 4.74
CA VAL A 2 -3.45 8.12 5.57
C VAL A 2 -3.85 7.84 7.01
N SER A 3 -3.18 6.87 7.62
CA SER A 3 -3.37 6.50 9.03
C SER A 3 -2.51 7.39 9.92
N ASP A 4 -2.81 7.45 11.22
CA ASP A 4 -2.03 8.21 12.22
C ASP A 4 -0.56 7.75 12.33
N ASP A 5 -0.25 6.55 11.84
CA ASP A 5 1.09 5.93 11.82
C ASP A 5 1.81 6.15 10.47
N ASP A 6 1.52 7.24 9.74
CA ASP A 6 2.05 7.55 8.39
C ASP A 6 1.80 6.46 7.33
N THR A 7 0.96 5.47 7.65
CA THR A 7 0.62 4.36 6.76
C THR A 7 -0.40 4.84 5.71
N ALA A 8 -0.05 4.76 4.44
CA ALA A 8 -0.91 5.21 3.35
C ALA A 8 -1.41 4.03 2.52
N LEU A 9 -2.73 3.85 2.46
CA LEU A 9 -3.35 2.94 1.49
C LEU A 9 -3.86 3.77 0.31
N HIS A 10 -3.42 3.41 -0.89
CA HIS A 10 -3.92 3.89 -2.17
C HIS A 10 -4.67 2.75 -2.87
N GLY A 11 -5.91 2.96 -3.27
CA GLY A 11 -6.69 1.92 -3.93
C GLY A 11 -8.10 2.38 -4.25
N GLU A 12 -8.89 1.46 -4.79
CA GLU A 12 -10.31 1.67 -5.04
C GLU A 12 -11.08 1.46 -3.72
N PHE A 13 -11.34 2.57 -3.02
CA PHE A 13 -12.15 2.59 -1.81
C PHE A 13 -13.62 2.77 -2.20
N SER A 14 -14.48 1.87 -1.72
CA SER A 14 -15.93 2.09 -1.78
C SER A 14 -16.36 2.98 -0.61
N ASP A 15 -17.46 3.72 -0.79
CA ASP A 15 -18.04 4.63 0.22
C ASP A 15 -18.42 3.90 1.52
N ASP A 16 -18.62 2.58 1.44
CA ASP A 16 -19.01 1.68 2.55
C ASP A 16 -17.83 1.23 3.44
N TRP A 17 -16.74 2.00 3.53
CA TRP A 17 -15.48 1.60 4.22
C TRP A 17 -14.87 0.26 3.77
N SER A 18 -15.36 -0.25 2.64
CA SER A 18 -14.96 -1.51 2.06
C SER A 18 -13.95 -1.25 0.95
N VAL A 19 -12.80 -1.91 1.02
CA VAL A 19 -11.78 -1.86 -0.02
C VAL A 19 -11.96 -3.11 -0.87
N ASN A 20 -12.29 -2.91 -2.14
CA ASN A 20 -12.49 -4.00 -3.09
C ASN A 20 -11.86 -3.59 -4.42
N GLY A 21 -10.65 -4.04 -4.66
CA GLY A 21 -9.94 -3.69 -5.88
C GLY A 21 -8.44 -3.74 -5.72
N LYS A 22 -7.74 -3.26 -6.74
CA LYS A 22 -6.29 -3.12 -6.68
C LYS A 22 -5.93 -1.96 -5.78
N GLY A 23 -4.91 -2.15 -4.97
CA GLY A 23 -4.35 -1.12 -4.12
C GLY A 23 -2.87 -1.32 -3.87
N ILE A 24 -2.28 -0.34 -3.20
CA ILE A 24 -0.92 -0.31 -2.71
C ILE A 24 -1.00 0.22 -1.28
N LEU A 25 -0.50 -0.57 -0.33
CA LEU A 25 -0.33 -0.18 1.06
C LEU A 25 1.14 0.16 1.30
N SER A 26 1.43 1.44 1.46
CA SER A 26 2.75 1.93 1.85
C SER A 26 2.81 2.04 3.37
N LEU A 27 3.76 1.33 3.95
CA LEU A 27 4.03 1.30 5.39
C LEU A 27 5.08 2.37 5.73
N ALA A 28 4.99 2.97 6.92
CA ALA A 28 5.92 4.02 7.36
C ALA A 28 7.36 3.54 7.53
N ASN A 29 7.56 2.22 7.58
CA ASN A 29 8.88 1.59 7.59
C ASN A 29 9.53 1.50 6.20
N GLY A 30 8.87 1.98 5.14
CA GLY A 30 9.32 1.92 3.75
C GLY A 30 8.92 0.66 2.98
N ASP A 31 8.27 -0.31 3.64
CA ASP A 31 7.69 -1.47 2.97
C ASP A 31 6.46 -1.05 2.15
N SER A 32 6.24 -1.72 1.02
CA SER A 32 5.07 -1.51 0.17
C SER A 32 4.42 -2.84 -0.17
N LEU A 33 3.09 -2.90 -0.06
CA LEU A 33 2.31 -4.09 -0.38
C LEU A 33 1.35 -3.76 -1.52
N GLU A 34 1.66 -4.26 -2.71
CA GLU A 34 0.82 -4.08 -3.90
C GLU A 34 -0.01 -5.33 -4.11
N GLY A 35 -1.33 -5.17 -4.27
CA GLY A 35 -2.20 -6.33 -4.42
C GLY A 35 -3.67 -6.00 -4.60
N LEU A 36 -4.47 -7.05 -4.61
CA LEU A 36 -5.92 -6.96 -4.55
C LEU A 36 -6.35 -6.95 -3.09
N PHE A 37 -6.94 -5.85 -2.66
CA PHE A 37 -7.50 -5.69 -1.33
C PHE A 37 -9.00 -6.04 -1.37
N SER A 38 -9.47 -6.76 -0.37
CA SER A 38 -10.85 -7.23 -0.27
C SER A 38 -11.26 -7.32 1.20
N GLY A 39 -12.22 -6.52 1.60
CA GLY A 39 -12.78 -6.53 2.95
C GLY A 39 -12.97 -5.13 3.54
N GLU A 40 -13.40 -5.09 4.79
CA GLU A 40 -13.68 -3.87 5.52
C GLU A 40 -12.44 -3.41 6.29
N TRP A 41 -12.13 -2.12 6.20
CA TRP A 41 -10.98 -1.54 6.91
C TRP A 41 -11.06 -1.76 8.44
N THR A 42 -12.27 -1.73 8.99
CA THR A 42 -12.54 -1.84 10.43
C THR A 42 -12.60 -3.28 10.94
N ALA A 43 -13.00 -4.24 10.11
CA ALA A 43 -13.15 -5.65 10.50
C ALA A 43 -11.91 -6.50 10.16
N GLY A 44 -11.09 -6.04 9.23
CA GLY A 44 -9.90 -6.74 8.77
C GLY A 44 -9.88 -6.84 7.26
N LEU A 45 -8.79 -6.31 6.67
CA LEU A 45 -8.62 -6.28 5.23
C LEU A 45 -7.83 -7.50 4.77
N LYS A 46 -8.38 -8.28 3.83
CA LYS A 46 -7.62 -9.33 3.16
C LYS A 46 -6.89 -8.72 1.98
N VAL A 47 -5.65 -9.11 1.80
CA VAL A 47 -4.86 -8.70 0.64
C VAL A 47 -4.21 -9.92 0.00
N VAL A 48 -4.30 -9.98 -1.32
CA VAL A 48 -3.61 -10.97 -2.14
C VAL A 48 -2.72 -10.21 -3.12
N GLY A 49 -1.40 -10.30 -2.93
CA GLY A 49 -0.47 -9.50 -3.70
C GLY A 49 0.98 -9.80 -3.39
N THR A 50 1.84 -8.90 -3.85
CA THR A 50 3.29 -8.96 -3.66
C THR A 50 3.66 -7.99 -2.56
N TYR A 51 4.40 -8.48 -1.57
CA TYR A 51 4.98 -7.65 -0.54
C TYR A 51 6.42 -7.31 -0.93
N ILE A 52 6.69 -6.01 -1.08
CA ILE A 52 7.99 -5.46 -1.44
C ILE A 52 8.60 -4.86 -0.18
N LYS A 53 9.71 -5.46 0.27
CA LYS A 53 10.55 -4.84 1.28
C LYS A 53 11.50 -3.84 0.61
N PRO A 54 11.77 -2.67 1.22
CA PRO A 54 12.85 -1.81 0.76
C PRO A 54 14.13 -2.58 1.06
N SER A 55 14.71 -3.16 0.03
CA SER A 55 16.07 -3.69 0.12
C SER A 55 16.95 -2.50 0.51
N VAL A 56 17.82 -2.67 1.50
CA VAL A 56 18.82 -1.65 1.90
C VAL A 56 19.68 -1.18 0.71
N ASP A 57 19.64 -1.91 -0.41
CA ASP A 57 20.31 -1.60 -1.68
C ASP A 57 19.52 -0.70 -2.66
N GLU A 58 18.25 -0.36 -2.43
CA GLU A 58 17.40 0.30 -3.46
C GLU A 58 17.01 1.77 -3.17
N GLU A 59 17.79 2.51 -2.37
CA GLU A 59 17.76 4.00 -2.36
C GLU A 59 18.14 4.61 -3.73
N ASN A 60 18.56 3.79 -4.71
CA ASN A 60 19.09 4.25 -5.99
C ASN A 60 18.09 4.29 -7.17
N LYS A 61 16.83 3.86 -7.05
CA LYS A 61 15.92 3.79 -8.22
C LYS A 61 14.96 4.97 -8.38
N GLU A 62 14.93 5.92 -7.45
CA GLU A 62 14.12 7.14 -7.58
C GLU A 62 14.90 8.38 -8.05
N ARG A 63 16.19 8.22 -8.39
CA ARG A 63 17.02 9.26 -9.04
C ARG A 63 17.18 9.10 -10.56
N ASN A 64 16.44 8.18 -11.20
CA ASN A 64 16.57 7.91 -12.64
C ASN A 64 15.35 8.27 -13.50
N SER A 65 14.34 8.97 -12.96
CA SER A 65 13.19 9.45 -13.76
C SER A 65 13.07 10.98 -13.88
N LEU A 66 14.09 11.73 -13.45
CA LEU A 66 14.22 13.16 -13.76
C LEU A 66 15.43 13.34 -14.70
N LEU A 67 15.24 13.04 -15.98
CA LEU A 67 16.07 13.59 -17.06
C LEU A 67 15.17 14.19 -18.13
#